data_AF-A0A9P3L8G8-F1
#
_entry.id   AF-A0A9P3L8G8-F1
#
_cell.length_a   1.000
_cell.length_b   1.000
_cell.length_c   1.000
_cell.angle_alpha   90.00
_cell.angle_beta   90.00
_cell.angle_gamma   90.00
#
_symmetry.space_group_name_H-M   'P 1'
#
loop_
_entity.id
_entity.type
_entity.pdbx_description
1 polymer ?
#
loop_
_entity_poly.entity_id
_entity_poly.type
_entity_poly.pdbx_seq_one_letter_code
_entity_poly.pdbx_strand_id
1 'polypeptide(L)'
;MAALALPTARTLFPALRLQFSRPLFAAAVPSTPLAFGWSLGSAWEALRELIPPFLLAVPKKKTSHSRKSMRSANKGLKDKEHLVHCPGCGSAKLAHHLCPTCYSSLNREWKARSRDGGQASQGVVSVD
;
A
#
# COMPACT_ATOMS: atom_id res chain seq x y z
N MET A 1 -18.44 -13.32 -32.89
CA MET A 1 -17.08 -13.76 -33.24
C MET A 1 -16.18 -12.53 -33.29
N ALA A 2 -15.74 -12.04 -32.13
CA ALA A 2 -14.84 -10.88 -32.04
C ALA A 2 -13.71 -11.25 -31.06
N ALA A 3 -12.50 -11.37 -31.61
CA ALA A 3 -11.31 -11.77 -30.88
C ALA A 3 -10.63 -10.53 -30.30
N LEU A 4 -10.51 -10.47 -28.98
CA LEU A 4 -9.62 -9.51 -28.31
C LEU A 4 -8.33 -10.24 -27.96
N ALA A 5 -7.29 -9.96 -28.75
CA ALA A 5 -5.93 -10.38 -28.49
C ALA A 5 -5.38 -9.62 -27.27
N LEU A 6 -5.05 -10.34 -26.20
CA LEU A 6 -4.28 -9.78 -25.09
C LEU A 6 -2.79 -9.76 -25.47
N PRO A 7 -2.05 -8.67 -25.21
CA PRO A 7 -0.61 -8.68 -25.34
C PRO A 7 0.00 -9.58 -24.26
N THR A 8 0.82 -10.52 -24.72
CA THR A 8 1.63 -11.43 -23.93
C THR A 8 2.67 -10.65 -23.13
N ALA A 9 2.55 -10.71 -21.80
CA ALA A 9 3.54 -10.16 -20.89
C ALA A 9 4.86 -10.94 -21.02
N ARG A 10 5.87 -10.28 -21.59
CA ARG A 10 7.26 -10.76 -21.62
C ARG A 10 7.82 -10.74 -20.20
N THR A 11 7.90 -11.91 -19.58
CA THR A 11 8.65 -12.12 -18.34
C THR A 11 10.15 -12.07 -18.65
N LEU A 12 10.71 -10.86 -18.62
CA LEU A 12 12.15 -10.66 -18.53
C LEU A 12 12.59 -11.09 -17.12
N PHE A 13 12.89 -12.37 -16.94
CA PHE A 13 13.64 -12.84 -15.79
C PHE A 13 15.09 -12.35 -15.96
N PRO A 14 15.60 -11.41 -15.15
CA PRO A 14 17.02 -11.15 -15.16
C PRO A 14 17.69 -12.34 -14.46
N ALA A 15 18.50 -13.07 -15.22
CA ALA A 15 19.40 -14.09 -14.71
C ALA A 15 20.45 -13.42 -13.82
N LEU A 16 20.14 -13.27 -12.53
CA LEU A 16 21.09 -12.83 -11.52
C LEU A 16 22.01 -14.01 -11.20
N ARG A 17 22.96 -14.31 -12.10
CA ARG A 17 24.12 -15.13 -11.78
C ARG A 17 24.99 -14.35 -10.81
N LEU A 18 24.75 -14.51 -9.51
CA LEU A 18 25.75 -14.11 -8.52
C LEU A 18 26.91 -15.11 -8.57
N GLN A 19 28.00 -14.62 -9.15
CA GLN A 19 29.36 -15.12 -9.02
C GLN A 19 29.79 -15.05 -7.55
N PHE A 20 29.41 -16.05 -6.75
CA PHE A 20 29.98 -16.24 -5.42
C PHE A 20 31.36 -16.92 -5.56
N SER A 21 32.33 -16.16 -6.04
CA SER A 21 33.74 -16.53 -5.97
C SER A 21 34.45 -15.67 -4.93
N ARG A 22 34.94 -16.34 -3.89
CA ARG A 22 35.98 -15.96 -2.92
C ARG A 22 35.63 -14.92 -1.85
N PRO A 23 35.61 -15.37 -0.59
CA PRO A 23 36.21 -14.63 0.51
C PRO A 23 37.58 -15.23 0.85
N LEU A 24 38.64 -14.51 0.49
CA LEU A 24 39.90 -14.54 1.23
C LEU A 24 39.64 -13.83 2.57
N PHE A 25 39.14 -14.59 3.55
CA PHE A 25 39.18 -14.16 4.94
C PHE A 25 39.91 -15.23 5.74
N ALA A 26 41.22 -15.04 5.84
CA ALA A 26 42.02 -15.58 6.93
C ALA A 26 41.57 -14.89 8.22
N ALA A 27 40.46 -15.37 8.80
CA ALA A 27 40.11 -15.05 10.17
C ALA A 27 40.86 -16.02 11.07
N ALA A 28 41.87 -15.52 11.77
CA ALA A 28 42.40 -16.17 12.96
C ALA A 28 41.21 -16.56 13.85
N VAL A 29 41.08 -17.85 14.16
CA VAL A 29 40.10 -18.35 15.11
C VAL A 29 40.74 -18.18 16.49
N PRO A 30 40.44 -17.13 17.28
CA PRO A 30 40.62 -17.26 18.70
C PRO A 30 39.71 -18.41 19.12
N SER A 31 40.33 -19.47 19.61
CA SER A 31 39.71 -20.57 20.32
C SER A 31 38.99 -20.02 21.55
N THR A 32 37.83 -19.41 21.34
CA THR A 32 36.83 -19.26 22.39
C THR A 32 36.27 -20.65 22.62
N PRO A 33 36.46 -21.25 23.82
CA PRO A 33 35.77 -22.48 24.13
C PRO A 33 34.29 -22.18 23.97
N LEU A 34 33.64 -23.01 23.16
CA LEU A 34 32.20 -23.04 22.98
C LEU A 34 31.56 -23.12 24.38
N ALA A 35 31.22 -21.97 24.96
CA ALA A 35 30.05 -21.84 25.80
C ALA A 35 28.80 -21.83 24.92
N PHE A 36 28.78 -22.67 23.88
CA PHE A 36 27.60 -23.12 23.14
C PHE A 36 26.86 -24.19 23.95
N GLY A 37 26.92 -24.11 25.28
CA GLY A 37 26.45 -25.16 26.17
C GLY A 37 25.03 -24.96 26.68
N TRP A 38 24.45 -23.76 26.59
CA TRP A 38 23.27 -23.43 27.41
C TRP A 38 22.21 -22.54 26.75
N SER A 39 22.31 -22.22 25.46
CA SER A 39 21.20 -21.56 24.74
C SER A 39 20.44 -22.50 23.80
N LEU A 40 21.02 -23.63 23.40
CA LEU A 40 20.35 -24.52 22.44
C LEU A 40 19.27 -25.37 23.10
N GLY A 41 19.46 -25.80 24.36
CA GLY A 41 18.47 -26.58 25.10
C GLY A 41 17.23 -25.78 25.52
N SER A 42 17.42 -24.57 26.06
CA SER A 42 16.31 -23.69 26.48
C SER A 42 15.54 -23.10 25.30
N ALA A 43 16.22 -22.75 24.20
CA ALA A 43 15.56 -22.31 22.98
C ALA A 43 14.82 -23.46 22.27
N TRP A 44 15.37 -24.69 22.32
CA TRP A 44 14.70 -25.87 21.78
C TRP A 44 13.47 -26.27 22.59
N GLU A 45 13.52 -26.19 23.92
CA GLU A 45 12.37 -26.47 24.78
C GLU A 45 11.27 -25.42 24.58
N ALA A 46 11.63 -24.14 24.51
CA ALA A 46 10.69 -23.07 24.18
C ALA A 46 10.05 -23.26 22.80
N LEU A 47 10.81 -23.75 21.82
CA LEU A 47 10.28 -24.09 20.50
C LEU A 47 9.37 -25.32 20.54
N ARG A 48 9.73 -26.34 21.34
CA ARG A 48 8.95 -27.56 21.54
C ARG A 48 7.57 -27.26 22.14
N GLU A 49 7.48 -26.29 23.03
CA GLU A 49 6.22 -25.79 23.59
C GLU A 49 5.39 -24.97 22.58
N LEU A 50 6.03 -24.31 21.62
CA LEU A 50 5.36 -23.46 20.61
C LEU A 50 4.89 -24.22 19.36
N ILE A 51 5.50 -25.36 19.04
CA ILE A 51 5.15 -26.19 17.87
C ILE A 51 3.70 -26.73 17.92
N PRO A 52 3.19 -27.30 19.04
CA PRO A 52 1.83 -27.83 19.12
C PRO A 52 0.72 -26.81 18.79
N PRO A 53 0.67 -25.60 19.40
CA PRO A 53 -0.37 -24.63 19.07
C PRO A 53 -0.24 -24.12 17.63
N PHE A 54 0.99 -23.99 17.11
CA PHE A 54 1.21 -23.56 15.73
C PHE A 54 0.70 -24.59 14.71
N LEU A 55 0.96 -25.89 14.94
CA LEU A 55 0.51 -26.95 14.04
C LEU A 55 -1.02 -27.19 14.14
N LEU A 56 -1.62 -27.01 15.31
CA LEU A 56 -3.07 -27.12 15.51
C LEU A 56 -3.86 -25.92 14.95
N ALA A 57 -3.23 -24.74 14.83
CA ALA A 57 -3.85 -23.54 14.27
C ALA A 57 -3.93 -23.54 12.72
N VAL A 58 -3.43 -24.57 12.04
CA VAL A 58 -3.42 -24.65 10.57
C VAL A 58 -4.79 -25.12 10.05
N PRO A 59 -5.34 -24.50 8.99
CA PRO A 59 -6.57 -24.97 8.36
C PRO A 59 -6.47 -26.44 7.94
N LYS A 60 -7.34 -27.29 8.51
CA LYS A 60 -7.34 -28.74 8.24
C LYS A 60 -7.60 -29.10 6.78
N LYS A 61 -8.41 -28.30 6.08
CA LYS A 61 -8.84 -28.51 4.69
C LYS A 61 -8.94 -27.19 3.93
N LYS A 62 -8.67 -27.24 2.63
CA LYS A 62 -8.91 -26.12 1.71
C LYS A 62 -10.40 -25.79 1.68
N THR A 63 -10.73 -24.50 1.72
CA THR A 63 -12.13 -24.04 1.65
C THR A 63 -12.68 -24.19 0.22
N SER A 64 -13.91 -24.67 0.07
CA SER A 64 -14.56 -24.79 -1.25
C SER A 64 -14.81 -23.42 -1.90
N HIS A 65 -14.98 -23.41 -3.23
CA HIS A 65 -15.24 -22.19 -3.99
C HIS A 65 -16.49 -21.45 -3.49
N SER A 66 -17.58 -22.18 -3.24
CA SER A 66 -18.83 -21.63 -2.69
C SER A 66 -18.62 -20.97 -1.32
N ARG A 67 -17.96 -21.63 -0.37
CA ARG A 67 -17.67 -21.07 0.97
C ARG A 67 -16.74 -19.86 0.93
N LYS A 68 -15.83 -19.80 -0.05
CA LYS A 68 -15.01 -18.60 -0.29
C LYS A 68 -15.86 -17.45 -0.82
N SER A 69 -16.69 -17.71 -1.85
CA SER A 69 -17.57 -16.71 -2.48
C SER A 69 -18.55 -16.08 -1.50
N MET A 70 -19.25 -16.90 -0.69
CA MET A 70 -20.19 -16.41 0.33
C MET A 70 -19.51 -15.50 1.35
N ARG A 71 -18.26 -15.77 1.74
CA ARG A 71 -17.50 -14.91 2.66
C ARG A 71 -17.02 -13.60 2.02
N SER A 72 -16.83 -13.56 0.70
CA SER A 72 -16.47 -12.32 -0.02
C SER A 72 -17.67 -11.47 -0.41
N ALA A 73 -18.88 -12.04 -0.51
CA ALA A 73 -20.07 -11.34 -0.96
C ALA A 73 -20.38 -10.08 -0.14
N ASN A 74 -20.12 -10.11 1.18
CA ASN A 74 -20.42 -8.99 2.08
C ASN A 74 -19.35 -7.89 2.09
N LYS A 75 -18.31 -7.99 1.24
CA LYS A 75 -17.18 -7.04 1.20
C LYS A 75 -17.25 -6.04 0.03
N GLY A 76 -18.44 -5.83 -0.52
CA GLY A 76 -18.66 -4.84 -1.59
C GLY A 76 -18.40 -3.41 -1.13
N LEU A 77 -17.94 -2.55 -2.06
CA LEU A 77 -17.83 -1.12 -1.82
C LEU A 77 -19.25 -0.53 -1.68
N LYS A 78 -19.48 0.24 -0.63
CA LYS A 78 -20.76 0.94 -0.44
C LYS A 78 -20.80 2.18 -1.34
N ASP A 79 -21.94 2.41 -1.96
CA ASP A 79 -22.16 3.60 -2.79
C ASP A 79 -22.15 4.87 -1.94
N LYS A 80 -21.66 5.97 -2.53
CA LYS A 80 -21.64 7.29 -1.91
C LYS A 80 -22.86 8.08 -2.36
N GLU A 81 -23.87 8.17 -1.50
CA GLU A 81 -25.14 8.87 -1.79
C GLU A 81 -25.04 10.40 -1.60
N HIS A 82 -24.02 10.87 -0.88
CA HIS A 82 -23.87 12.27 -0.45
C HIS A 82 -23.10 13.11 -1.48
N LEU A 83 -23.45 12.97 -2.76
CA LEU A 83 -22.93 13.77 -3.88
C LEU A 83 -23.92 14.88 -4.21
N VAL A 84 -23.46 16.12 -4.21
CA VAL A 84 -24.27 17.31 -4.52
C VAL A 84 -23.58 18.16 -5.59
N HIS A 85 -24.35 18.95 -6.33
CA HIS A 85 -23.78 19.88 -7.30
C HIS A 85 -23.15 21.09 -6.60
N CYS A 86 -22.01 21.55 -7.11
CA CYS A 86 -21.37 22.77 -6.62
C CYS A 86 -22.15 24.02 -7.09
N PRO A 87 -22.47 24.99 -6.22
CA PRO A 87 -23.20 26.19 -6.61
C PRO A 87 -22.40 27.14 -7.52
N GLY A 88 -21.06 27.05 -7.51
CA GLY A 88 -20.22 27.92 -8.35
C GLY A 88 -19.98 27.36 -9.77
N CYS A 89 -19.64 26.07 -9.88
CA CYS A 89 -19.20 25.47 -11.15
C CYS A 89 -20.08 24.32 -11.66
N GLY A 90 -21.11 23.90 -10.91
CA GLY A 90 -22.00 22.80 -11.28
C GLY A 90 -21.41 21.38 -11.17
N SER A 91 -20.09 21.22 -11.03
CA SER A 91 -19.46 19.89 -10.90
C SER A 91 -19.91 19.16 -9.62
N ALA A 92 -20.00 17.83 -9.68
CA ALA A 92 -20.33 17.00 -8.52
C ALA A 92 -19.24 17.12 -7.45
N LYS A 93 -19.67 17.35 -6.20
CA LYS A 93 -18.82 17.41 -5.02
C LYS A 93 -19.44 16.63 -3.87
N LEU A 94 -18.64 16.37 -2.84
CA LEU A 94 -19.12 15.72 -1.63
C LEU A 94 -19.90 16.73 -0.75
N ALA A 95 -20.99 16.30 -0.13
CA ALA A 95 -21.76 17.13 0.80
C ALA A 95 -20.88 17.59 1.98
N HIS A 96 -20.99 18.87 2.38
CA HIS A 96 -20.14 19.52 3.41
C HIS A 96 -18.64 19.67 3.06
N HIS A 97 -18.21 19.29 1.86
CA HIS A 97 -16.85 19.53 1.40
C HIS A 97 -16.76 20.71 0.43
N LEU A 98 -15.59 21.35 0.41
CA LEU A 98 -15.23 22.31 -0.63
C LEU A 98 -15.11 21.57 -1.98
N CYS A 99 -15.51 22.27 -3.04
CA CYS A 99 -15.41 21.72 -4.38
C CYS A 99 -13.93 21.62 -4.81
N PRO A 100 -13.44 20.44 -5.25
CA PRO A 100 -12.03 20.28 -5.60
C PRO A 100 -11.64 21.13 -6.83
N THR A 101 -12.56 21.31 -7.78
CA THR A 101 -12.30 22.10 -9.00
C THR A 101 -12.16 23.58 -8.67
N CYS A 102 -13.17 24.19 -8.02
CA CYS A 102 -13.13 25.59 -7.60
C CYS A 102 -11.96 25.87 -6.64
N TYR A 103 -11.71 24.99 -5.68
CA TYR A 103 -10.60 25.17 -4.76
C TYR A 103 -9.25 25.17 -5.50
N SER A 104 -9.09 24.27 -6.48
CA SER A 104 -7.85 24.20 -7.26
C SER A 104 -7.59 25.45 -8.10
N SER A 105 -8.63 26.05 -8.72
CA SER A 105 -8.47 27.27 -9.51
C SER A 105 -8.15 28.48 -8.63
N LEU A 106 -8.93 28.68 -7.56
CA LEU A 106 -8.72 29.78 -6.62
C LEU A 106 -7.34 29.70 -5.96
N ASN A 107 -6.92 28.50 -5.54
CA ASN A 107 -5.60 28.31 -4.92
C ASN A 107 -4.44 28.58 -5.90
N ARG A 108 -4.60 28.26 -7.19
CA ARG A 108 -3.59 28.59 -8.22
C ARG A 108 -3.50 30.09 -8.44
N GLU A 109 -4.65 30.77 -8.52
CA GLU A 109 -4.70 32.22 -8.67
C GLU A 109 -4.09 32.95 -7.46
N TRP A 110 -4.44 32.54 -6.24
CA TRP A 110 -3.85 33.11 -5.02
C TRP A 110 -2.33 32.90 -4.95
N LYS A 111 -1.85 31.71 -5.33
CA LYS A 111 -0.41 31.44 -5.39
C LYS A 111 0.30 32.28 -6.45
N ALA A 112 -0.29 32.45 -7.63
CA ALA A 112 0.26 33.33 -8.67
C ALA A 112 0.37 34.78 -8.14
N ARG A 113 -0.73 35.32 -7.60
CA ARG A 113 -0.75 36.66 -6.98
C ARG A 113 0.28 36.83 -5.87
N SER A 114 0.51 35.80 -5.05
CA SER A 114 1.51 35.84 -3.97
C SER A 114 2.96 35.85 -4.48
N ARG A 115 3.23 35.25 -5.65
CA ARG A 115 4.55 35.27 -6.30
C ARG A 115 4.83 36.63 -6.92
N ASP A 116 3.81 37.28 -7.45
CA ASP A 116 3.91 38.58 -8.12
C ASP A 116 4.05 39.77 -7.13
N GLY A 117 3.99 39.51 -5.82
CA GLY A 117 4.72 40.30 -4.82
C GLY A 117 4.33 41.77 -4.61
N GLY A 118 3.14 42.25 -5.01
CA GLY A 118 2.59 43.49 -4.44
C GLY A 118 2.06 44.60 -5.37
N GLN A 119 1.34 44.28 -6.44
CA GLN A 119 0.52 45.29 -7.14
C GLN A 119 -0.79 44.67 -7.65
N ALA A 120 -1.83 44.67 -6.82
CA ALA A 120 -3.24 44.63 -7.26
C ALA A 120 -4.15 44.77 -6.03
N SER A 121 -4.18 45.97 -5.47
CA SER A 121 -5.43 46.44 -4.87
C SER A 121 -6.51 46.45 -5.95
N GLN A 122 -7.70 45.96 -5.60
CA GLN A 122 -8.98 46.05 -6.32
C GLN A 122 -9.46 44.78 -7.05
N GLY A 123 -10.77 44.58 -6.91
CA GLY A 123 -11.49 43.36 -7.20
C GLY A 123 -12.32 42.85 -6.01
N VAL A 124 -12.73 43.73 -5.08
CA VAL A 124 -13.94 43.47 -4.29
C VAL A 124 -15.07 43.35 -5.32
N VAL A 125 -15.57 42.13 -5.50
CA VAL A 125 -16.80 41.89 -6.26
C VAL A 125 -17.92 42.49 -5.42
N SER A 126 -18.37 43.68 -5.78
CA SER A 126 -19.63 44.24 -5.28
C SER A 126 -20.75 43.28 -5.66
N VAL A 127 -21.41 42.71 -4.66
CA VAL A 127 -22.65 41.98 -4.81
C VAL A 127 -23.74 42.95 -4.36
N ASP A 128 -24.38 43.60 -5.34
CA ASP A 128 -25.74 44.12 -5.19
C ASP A 128 -26.74 42.96 -5.22
#